data_AF-A0A2N3GDD4-F1
#
_entry.id   AF-A0A2N3GDD4-F1
#
_cell.length_a   1.000
_cell.length_b   1.000
_cell.length_c   1.000
_cell.angle_alpha   90.00
_cell.angle_beta   90.00
_cell.angle_gamma   90.00
#
_symmetry.space_group_name_H-M   'P 1'
#
loop_
_entity.id
_entity.type
_entity.pdbx_description
1 polymer ?
#
loop_
_entity_poly.entity_id
_entity_poly.type
_entity_poly.pdbx_seq_one_letter_code
_entity_poly.pdbx_strand_id
1 'polypeptide(L)'
;MAGYPAQAAPVQRSGALGLIALLVMVLATAASVLGVVMMTSVIDQAAATGQTAYYDQEMLQQQLATPGLIVNIAGLIGFACWIVSIVATATNRGRAAGIIGIILGVLAPIGVWSYFFIALYQTILRFQ
;
A
#
# COMPACT_ATOMS: atom_id res chain seq x y z
N MET A 1 59.00 0.32 14.73
CA MET A 1 57.84 -0.56 14.50
C MET A 1 56.61 0.34 14.50
N ALA A 2 56.08 0.69 13.32
CA ALA A 2 54.90 1.54 13.20
C ALA A 2 53.66 0.69 13.51
N GLY A 3 52.98 0.98 14.62
CA GLY A 3 51.71 0.34 14.95
C GLY A 3 50.63 0.86 14.00
N TYR A 4 50.02 -0.05 13.23
CA TYR A 4 48.80 0.26 12.50
C TYR A 4 47.71 0.61 13.52
N PRO A 5 46.96 1.72 13.35
CA PRO A 5 45.84 2.02 14.22
C PRO A 5 44.83 0.87 14.08
N ALA A 6 44.42 0.30 15.21
CA ALA A 6 43.38 -0.72 15.26
C ALA A 6 42.12 -0.17 14.56
N GLN A 7 41.74 -0.80 13.44
CA GLN A 7 40.50 -0.51 12.75
C GLN A 7 39.35 -0.69 13.75
N ALA A 8 38.64 0.39 14.09
CA ALA A 8 37.48 0.31 14.96
C ALA A 8 36.47 -0.69 14.36
N ALA A 9 36.09 -1.70 15.12
CA ALA A 9 35.16 -2.73 14.67
C ALA A 9 33.85 -2.07 14.21
N PRO A 10 33.26 -2.52 13.08
CA PRO A 10 32.02 -1.95 12.59
C PRO A 10 30.92 -2.08 13.65
N VAL A 11 30.40 -0.94 14.10
CA VAL A 11 29.30 -0.88 15.09
C VAL A 11 28.05 -1.46 14.44
N GLN A 12 27.61 -2.62 14.90
CA GLN A 12 26.36 -3.26 14.46
C GLN A 12 25.18 -2.38 14.88
N ARG A 13 24.51 -1.74 13.92
CA ARG A 13 23.32 -0.92 14.18
C ARG A 13 22.07 -1.81 14.15
N SER A 14 21.16 -1.61 15.10
CA SER A 14 19.89 -2.36 15.16
C SER A 14 19.06 -2.14 13.89
N GLY A 15 18.60 -3.25 13.29
CA GLY A 15 17.79 -3.25 12.06
C GLY A 15 16.27 -3.14 12.30
N ALA A 16 15.84 -2.92 13.55
CA ALA A 16 14.42 -2.92 13.91
C ALA A 16 13.59 -1.89 13.14
N LEU A 17 14.17 -0.72 12.83
CA LEU A 17 13.47 0.33 12.07
C LEU A 17 13.02 -0.16 10.69
N GLY A 18 13.93 -0.78 9.93
CA GLY A 18 13.60 -1.30 8.59
C GLY A 18 12.58 -2.43 8.65
N LEU A 19 12.66 -3.30 9.67
CA LEU A 19 11.71 -4.39 9.85
C LEU A 19 10.30 -3.88 10.18
N ILE A 20 10.19 -2.93 11.13
CA ILE A 20 8.90 -2.35 11.53
C ILE A 20 8.27 -1.62 10.35
N ALA A 21 9.05 -0.79 9.63
CA ALA A 21 8.56 -0.09 8.44
C ALA A 21 8.05 -1.06 7.37
N LEU A 22 8.74 -2.17 7.16
CA LEU A 22 8.31 -3.21 6.23
C LEU A 22 7.00 -3.86 6.67
N LEU A 23 6.87 -4.25 7.94
CA LEU A 23 5.65 -4.87 8.46
C LEU A 23 4.44 -3.95 8.35
N VAL A 24 4.59 -2.69 8.75
CA VAL A 24 3.49 -1.71 8.66
C VAL A 24 3.13 -1.43 7.21
N MET A 25 4.10 -1.42 6.28
CA MET A 25 3.81 -1.27 4.85
C MET A 25 3.04 -2.47 4.28
N VAL A 26 3.36 -3.70 4.70
CA VAL A 26 2.59 -4.89 4.30
C VAL A 26 1.15 -4.78 4.79
N LEU A 27 0.94 -4.34 6.04
CA LEU A 27 -0.40 -4.13 6.59
C LEU A 27 -1.16 -3.01 5.87
N ALA A 28 -0.49 -1.90 5.57
CA ALA A 28 -1.06 -0.81 4.78
C ALA A 28 -1.47 -1.31 3.38
N THR A 29 -0.62 -2.09 2.73
CA THR A 29 -0.92 -2.70 1.42
C THR A 29 -2.14 -3.61 1.50
N ALA A 30 -2.21 -4.49 2.51
CA ALA A 30 -3.36 -5.36 2.72
C ALA A 30 -4.66 -4.57 2.98
N ALA A 31 -4.59 -3.49 3.76
CA ALA A 31 -5.73 -2.61 3.98
C ALA A 31 -6.19 -1.90 2.69
N SER A 32 -5.25 -1.43 1.86
CA SER A 32 -5.57 -0.87 0.54
C SER A 32 -6.27 -1.88 -0.37
N VAL A 33 -5.78 -3.13 -0.42
CA VAL A 33 -6.41 -4.22 -1.18
C VAL A 33 -7.83 -4.47 -0.67
N LEU A 34 -8.02 -4.57 0.64
CA LEU A 34 -9.35 -4.74 1.24
C LEU A 34 -10.29 -3.61 0.84
N GLY A 35 -9.83 -2.36 0.96
CA GLY A 35 -10.62 -1.19 0.57
C GLY A 35 -11.04 -1.24 -0.90
N VAL A 36 -10.12 -1.60 -1.81
CA VAL A 36 -10.42 -1.75 -3.24
C VAL A 36 -11.40 -2.90 -3.50
N VAL A 37 -11.24 -4.05 -2.85
CA VAL A 37 -12.19 -5.17 -2.98
C VAL A 37 -13.61 -4.75 -2.55
N MET A 38 -13.73 -4.00 -1.46
CA MET A 38 -15.01 -3.45 -1.02
C MET A 38 -15.57 -2.42 -2.02
N MET A 39 -14.73 -1.58 -2.63
CA MET A 39 -15.20 -0.65 -3.67
C MET A 39 -15.74 -1.41 -4.89
N THR A 40 -15.01 -2.44 -5.34
CA THR A 40 -15.44 -3.24 -6.50
C THR A 40 -16.76 -3.99 -6.23
N SER A 41 -16.98 -4.46 -4.99
CA SER A 41 -18.22 -5.17 -4.65
C SER A 41 -19.45 -4.25 -4.60
N VAL A 42 -19.27 -2.99 -4.18
CA VAL A 42 -20.33 -1.96 -4.26
C VAL A 42 -20.67 -1.66 -5.72
N ILE A 43 -19.66 -1.49 -6.57
CA ILE A 43 -19.85 -1.22 -8.01
C ILE A 43 -20.54 -2.41 -8.70
N ASP A 44 -20.12 -3.64 -8.42
CA ASP A 44 -20.74 -4.85 -8.98
C ASP A 44 -22.21 -4.99 -8.55
N GLN A 45 -22.55 -4.71 -7.29
CA GLN A 45 -23.94 -4.73 -6.81
C GLN A 45 -24.81 -3.66 -7.48
N ALA A 46 -24.27 -2.45 -7.64
CA ALA A 46 -24.97 -1.36 -8.31
C ALA A 46 -25.25 -1.70 -9.79
N ALA A 47 -24.30 -2.37 -10.45
CA ALA A 47 -24.46 -2.82 -11.83
C ALA A 47 -25.46 -3.98 -11.95
N ALA A 48 -25.41 -4.97 -11.05
CA ALA A 48 -26.28 -6.15 -11.07
C ALA A 48 -27.77 -5.84 -10.86
N THR A 49 -28.09 -4.80 -10.10
CA THR A 49 -29.47 -4.40 -9.84
C THR A 49 -30.08 -3.56 -10.97
N GLY A 50 -29.32 -3.26 -12.03
CA GLY A 50 -29.76 -2.37 -13.11
C GLY A 50 -30.00 -0.93 -12.64
N GLN A 51 -29.63 -0.61 -11.40
CA GLN A 51 -29.80 0.70 -10.78
C GLN A 51 -28.68 1.67 -11.15
N THR A 52 -27.89 1.38 -12.19
CA THR A 52 -26.84 2.29 -12.69
C THR A 52 -27.38 3.66 -13.10
N ALA A 53 -28.69 3.79 -13.32
CA ALA A 53 -29.37 5.05 -13.63
C ALA A 53 -29.99 5.79 -12.42
N TYR A 54 -30.07 5.16 -11.24
CA TYR A 54 -30.80 5.74 -10.09
C TYR A 54 -30.21 5.34 -8.72
N TYR A 55 -28.88 5.22 -8.60
CA TYR A 55 -28.29 5.57 -7.31
C TYR A 55 -28.40 7.09 -7.21
N ASP A 56 -29.16 7.56 -6.23
CA ASP A 56 -28.96 8.91 -5.73
C ASP A 56 -27.45 9.05 -5.50
N GLN A 57 -26.81 10.02 -6.15
CA GLN A 57 -25.35 10.15 -6.14
C GLN A 57 -24.83 10.17 -4.70
N GLU A 58 -25.66 10.67 -3.78
CA GLU A 58 -25.45 10.65 -2.34
C GLU A 58 -25.38 9.22 -1.74
N MET A 59 -26.24 8.31 -2.17
CA MET A 59 -26.25 6.91 -1.69
C MET A 59 -25.00 6.16 -2.16
N LEU A 60 -24.59 6.35 -3.41
CA LEU A 60 -23.35 5.72 -3.92
C LEU A 60 -22.11 6.30 -3.22
N GLN A 61 -22.09 7.61 -3.00
CA GLN A 61 -21.02 8.27 -2.24
C GLN A 61 -20.95 7.75 -0.80
N GLN A 62 -22.08 7.55 -0.13
CA GLN A 62 -22.11 6.97 1.21
C GLN A 62 -21.58 5.52 1.24
N GLN A 63 -21.97 4.69 0.27
CA GLN A 63 -21.51 3.30 0.19
C GLN A 63 -20.00 3.20 -0.12
N LEU A 64 -19.47 4.13 -0.90
CA LEU A 64 -18.04 4.20 -1.22
C LEU A 64 -17.22 4.96 -0.16
N ALA A 65 -17.85 5.65 0.78
CA ALA A 65 -17.15 6.46 1.78
C ALA A 65 -16.23 5.62 2.68
N THR A 66 -16.73 4.52 3.24
CA THR A 66 -15.92 3.65 4.11
C THR A 66 -14.79 2.95 3.35
N PRO A 67 -15.04 2.28 2.21
CA PRO A 67 -13.96 1.70 1.40
C PRO A 67 -12.94 2.75 0.96
N GLY A 68 -13.40 3.93 0.53
CA GLY A 68 -12.54 5.04 0.13
C GLY A 68 -11.68 5.56 1.29
N LEU A 69 -12.23 5.68 2.49
CA LEU A 69 -11.47 6.07 3.68
C LEU A 69 -10.37 5.06 4.01
N ILE A 70 -10.67 3.76 3.92
CA ILE A 70 -9.68 2.70 4.15
C ILE A 70 -8.52 2.84 3.17
N VAL A 71 -8.81 3.02 1.88
CA VAL A 71 -7.77 3.20 0.85
C VAL A 71 -6.94 4.46 1.12
N ASN A 72 -7.56 5.58 1.49
CA ASN A 72 -6.85 6.83 1.78
C ASN A 72 -5.93 6.71 3.00
N ILE A 73 -6.43 6.19 4.12
CA ILE A 73 -5.63 6.01 5.35
C ILE A 73 -4.48 5.04 5.08
N ALA A 74 -4.77 3.91 4.45
CA ALA A 74 -3.77 2.92 4.08
C ALA A 74 -2.71 3.52 3.13
N GLY A 75 -3.11 4.35 2.17
CA GLY A 75 -2.21 5.07 1.27
C GLY A 75 -1.27 6.02 2.02
N LEU A 76 -1.79 6.79 2.98
CA LEU A 76 -0.97 7.70 3.81
C LEU A 76 0.02 6.93 4.69
N ILE A 77 -0.42 5.87 5.35
CA ILE A 77 0.43 5.02 6.18
C ILE A 77 1.51 4.35 5.32
N GLY A 78 1.12 3.80 4.16
CA GLY A 78 2.03 3.18 3.20
C GLY A 78 3.09 4.16 2.70
N PHE A 79 2.70 5.38 2.36
CA PHE A 79 3.62 6.44 1.94
C PHE A 79 4.61 6.82 3.05
N ALA A 80 4.13 6.98 4.29
CA ALA A 80 5.02 7.23 5.43
C ALA A 80 6.01 6.07 5.64
N CYS A 81 5.56 4.82 5.53
CA CYS A 81 6.44 3.65 5.66
C CYS A 81 7.45 3.53 4.52
N TRP A 82 7.08 3.95 3.31
CA TRP A 82 7.99 4.03 2.18
C TRP A 82 9.14 5.02 2.45
N ILE A 83 8.83 6.21 2.98
CA ILE A 83 9.86 7.18 3.41
C ILE A 83 10.76 6.58 4.49
N VAL A 84 10.19 5.93 5.51
CA VAL A 84 10.99 5.28 6.58
C VAL A 84 11.89 4.18 6.01
N SER A 85 11.45 3.46 4.98
CA SER A 85 12.25 2.44 4.28
C SER A 85 13.46 3.04 3.55
N ILE A 86 13.32 4.23 2.97
CA ILE A 86 14.43 5.02 2.41
C ILE A 86 15.42 5.39 3.51
N VAL A 87 14.94 5.90 4.64
CA VAL A 87 15.78 6.28 5.79
C VAL A 87 16.52 5.06 6.38
N ALA A 88 15.85 3.93 6.52
CA ALA A 88 16.46 2.68 7.00
C ALA A 88 17.58 2.19 6.07
N THR A 89 17.38 2.35 4.76
CA THR A 89 18.38 2.03 3.73
C THR A 89 19.57 2.98 3.80
N ALA A 90 19.33 4.29 3.83
CA ALA A 90 20.38 5.31 3.89
C ALA A 90 21.22 5.26 5.17
N THR A 91 20.60 4.89 6.30
CA THR A 91 21.28 4.83 7.61
C THR A 91 21.97 3.49 7.90
N ASN A 92 21.90 2.53 6.96
CA ASN A 92 22.35 1.14 7.12
C ASN A 92 21.72 0.42 8.34
N ARG A 93 20.52 0.83 8.78
CA ARG A 93 19.79 0.27 9.92
C ARG A 93 18.68 -0.68 9.43
N GLY A 94 19.07 -1.87 9.00
CA GLY A 94 18.14 -2.83 8.38
C GLY A 94 18.01 -2.61 6.87
N ARG A 95 19.14 -2.38 6.19
CA ARG A 95 19.21 -2.04 4.76
C ARG A 95 18.44 -3.00 3.86
N ALA A 96 18.49 -4.31 4.13
CA ALA A 96 17.74 -5.30 3.33
C ALA A 96 16.22 -5.06 3.43
N ALA A 97 15.68 -4.89 4.63
CA ALA A 97 14.27 -4.60 4.83
C ALA A 97 13.88 -3.23 4.26
N GLY A 98 14.76 -2.22 4.38
CA GLY A 98 14.56 -0.92 3.75
C GLY A 98 14.49 -0.99 2.22
N ILE A 99 15.37 -1.74 1.57
CA ILE A 99 15.37 -1.93 0.11
C ILE A 99 14.07 -2.64 -0.32
N ILE A 100 13.69 -3.72 0.37
CA ILE A 100 12.44 -4.43 0.09
C ILE A 100 11.26 -3.48 0.27
N GLY A 101 11.27 -2.66 1.32
CA GLY A 101 10.24 -1.67 1.55
C GLY A 101 10.13 -0.64 0.42
N ILE A 102 11.26 -0.13 -0.10
CA ILE A 102 11.26 0.79 -1.24
C ILE A 102 10.62 0.12 -2.47
N ILE A 103 11.02 -1.11 -2.78
CA ILE A 103 10.50 -1.87 -3.92
C ILE A 103 8.99 -2.07 -3.75
N LEU A 104 8.54 -2.54 -2.58
CA LEU A 104 7.12 -2.75 -2.31
C LEU A 104 6.33 -1.45 -2.34
N GLY A 105 6.87 -0.33 -1.83
CA GLY A 105 6.18 0.96 -1.87
C GLY A 105 5.93 1.49 -3.29
N VAL A 106 6.73 1.05 -4.26
CA VAL A 106 6.49 1.35 -5.68
C VAL A 106 5.55 0.32 -6.33
N LEU A 107 5.78 -0.98 -6.08
CA LEU A 107 4.99 -2.05 -6.72
C LEU A 107 3.57 -2.18 -6.18
N ALA A 108 3.35 -1.94 -4.88
CA ALA A 108 2.05 -2.06 -4.23
C ALA A 108 0.98 -1.16 -4.85
N PRO A 109 1.17 0.18 -5.00
CA PRO A 109 0.15 1.02 -5.63
C PRO A 109 -0.10 0.61 -7.08
N ILE A 110 0.93 0.22 -7.84
CA ILE A 110 0.78 -0.27 -9.22
C ILE A 110 -0.13 -1.50 -9.24
N GLY A 111 0.12 -2.48 -8.37
CA GLY A 111 -0.69 -3.70 -8.28
C GLY A 111 -2.14 -3.43 -7.88
N VAL A 112 -2.35 -2.63 -6.84
CA VAL A 112 -3.69 -2.29 -6.32
C VAL A 112 -4.52 -1.56 -7.38
N TRP A 113 -3.95 -0.55 -8.04
CA TRP A 113 -4.68 0.20 -9.07
C TRP A 113 -4.90 -0.61 -10.35
N SER A 114 -3.93 -1.43 -10.76
CA SER A 114 -4.10 -2.34 -11.90
C SER A 114 -5.26 -3.32 -11.65
N TYR A 115 -5.34 -3.91 -10.44
CA TYR A 115 -6.46 -4.76 -10.05
C TYR A 115 -7.80 -4.01 -10.12
N PHE A 116 -7.86 -2.79 -9.57
CA PHE A 116 -9.08 -1.98 -9.61
C PHE A 116 -9.57 -1.73 -11.04
N PHE A 117 -8.67 -1.33 -11.95
CA PHE A 117 -9.05 -1.07 -13.34
C PHE A 117 -9.47 -2.33 -14.09
N ILE A 118 -8.80 -3.46 -13.84
CA ILE A 118 -9.20 -4.75 -14.41
C ILE A 118 -10.58 -5.15 -13.91
N ALA A 119 -10.83 -5.04 -12.61
CA ALA A 119 -12.13 -5.36 -12.02
C ALA A 119 -13.23 -4.46 -12.60
N LEU A 120 -13.01 -3.14 -12.64
CA LEU A 120 -13.96 -2.20 -13.22
C LEU A 120 -14.26 -2.50 -14.70
N TYR A 121 -13.22 -2.80 -15.48
CA TYR A 121 -13.38 -3.17 -16.88
C TYR A 121 -14.20 -4.45 -17.05
N GLN A 122 -13.94 -5.47 -16.22
CA GLN A 122 -14.73 -6.70 -16.20
C GLN A 122 -16.19 -6.44 -15.84
N THR A 123 -16.46 -5.57 -14.87
CA THR A 123 -17.84 -5.18 -14.51
C THR A 123 -18.52 -4.57 -15.73
N ILE A 124 -17.90 -3.60 -16.41
CA ILE A 124 -18.49 -2.94 -17.59
C ILE A 124 -18.86 -3.95 -18.68
N LEU A 125 -17.95 -4.89 -19.01
CA LEU A 125 -18.20 -5.91 -20.03
C LEU A 125 -19.37 -6.86 -19.72
N ARG A 126 -19.69 -7.09 -18.44
CA ARG A 126 -20.78 -7.98 -18.03
C ARG A 126 -22.17 -7.39 -18.27
N PHE A 127 -22.25 -6.06 -18.42
CA PHE A 127 -23.51 -5.33 -18.52
C PHE A 127 -23.67 -4.58 -19.86
N GLN A 128 -22.77 -4.82 -20.82
CA GLN A 128 -22.98 -4.50 -22.24
C GLN A 128 -23.74 -5.64 -22.92
#